data_AF-A0A3D3PLF0-F1
#
_entry.id   AF-A0A3D3PLF0-F1
#
_cell.length_a   1.000
_cell.length_b   1.000
_cell.length_c   1.000
_cell.angle_alpha   90.00
_cell.angle_beta   90.00
_cell.angle_gamma   90.00
#
_symmetry.space_group_name_H-M   'P 1'
#
loop_
_entity.id
_entity.type
_entity.pdbx_description
1 polymer ?
#
loop_
_entity_poly.entity_id
_entity_poly.type
_entity_poly.pdbx_seq_one_letter_code
_entity_poly.pdbx_strand_id
1 'polypeptide(L)'
;MTFQVTVQPSGRQFNCEDGETVLAAAIRNGVGLPYGCKNGACGTCKGKIAAGSVTHGKHQEKALSAAEEEGGSSLFCCATPHSDLVIEAREVLGAGEFPIKKLPSRVAKVERVTDDVTVVSLQLPANERLQYFAGQYIEFLLKDGKRRSYSMANAPH
;
A
#
# COMPACT_ATOMS: atom_id res chain seq x y z
N MET A 1 -19.26 11.95 7.54
CA MET A 1 -19.16 12.91 6.41
C MET A 1 -18.26 12.32 5.34
N THR A 2 -18.17 12.92 4.14
CA THR A 2 -17.25 12.49 3.08
C THR A 2 -16.48 13.69 2.58
N PHE A 3 -15.17 13.52 2.38
CA PHE A 3 -14.26 14.53 1.88
C PHE A 3 -13.75 14.13 0.50
N GLN A 4 -13.61 15.10 -0.40
CA GLN A 4 -13.03 14.89 -1.72
C GLN A 4 -11.51 15.04 -1.64
N VAL A 5 -10.78 14.04 -2.13
CA VAL A 5 -9.31 14.07 -2.23
C VAL A 5 -8.93 14.18 -3.70
N THR A 6 -8.18 15.21 -4.06
CA THR A 6 -7.61 15.41 -5.38
C THR A 6 -6.12 15.11 -5.35
N VAL A 7 -5.64 14.27 -6.27
CA VAL A 7 -4.24 13.91 -6.39
C VAL A 7 -3.58 14.74 -7.49
N GLN A 8 -2.46 15.37 -7.16
CA GLN A 8 -1.62 16.11 -8.11
C GLN A 8 -0.35 15.32 -8.43
N PRO A 9 0.11 15.36 -9.71
CA PRO A 9 -0.38 16.23 -10.79
C PRO A 9 -1.50 15.64 -11.66
N SER A 10 -1.97 14.40 -11.46
CA SER A 10 -2.91 13.79 -12.42
C SER A 10 -4.32 14.41 -12.42
N GLY A 11 -4.70 15.07 -11.32
CA GLY A 11 -6.06 15.57 -11.11
C GLY A 11 -7.08 14.49 -10.75
N ARG A 12 -6.67 13.23 -10.51
CA ARG A 12 -7.58 12.15 -10.09
C ARG A 12 -8.24 12.50 -8.76
N GLN A 13 -9.52 12.18 -8.65
CA GLN A 13 -10.31 12.44 -7.45
C GLN A 13 -10.89 11.15 -6.89
N PHE A 14 -10.97 11.08 -5.57
CA PHE A 14 -11.66 10.00 -4.87
C PHE A 14 -12.29 10.50 -3.56
N ASN A 15 -13.28 9.76 -3.07
CA ASN A 15 -13.98 10.10 -1.84
C ASN A 15 -13.32 9.38 -0.66
N CYS A 16 -13.07 10.13 0.41
CA CYS A 16 -12.59 9.64 1.69
C CYS A 16 -13.69 9.79 2.74
N GLU A 17 -14.03 8.70 3.42
CA GLU A 17 -15.02 8.76 4.50
C GLU A 17 -14.41 9.36 5.76
N ASP A 18 -15.26 9.97 6.58
CA ASP A 18 -14.87 10.47 7.90
C ASP A 18 -14.36 9.31 8.78
N GLY A 19 -13.20 9.50 9.41
CA GLY A 19 -12.48 8.45 10.15
C GLY A 19 -11.72 7.43 9.28
N GLU A 20 -11.81 7.51 7.94
CA GLU A 20 -11.02 6.69 7.02
C GLU A 20 -9.68 7.37 6.71
N THR A 21 -8.61 6.58 6.55
CA THR A 21 -7.32 7.15 6.14
C THR A 21 -7.28 7.38 4.63
N VAL A 22 -6.53 8.40 4.21
CA VAL A 22 -6.38 8.75 2.78
C VAL A 22 -5.95 7.53 1.95
N LEU A 23 -5.04 6.70 2.45
CA LEU A 23 -4.61 5.47 1.75
C LEU A 23 -5.73 4.42 1.66
N ALA A 24 -6.50 4.23 2.72
CA ALA A 24 -7.61 3.26 2.70
C ALA A 24 -8.67 3.66 1.67
N ALA A 25 -9.02 4.95 1.66
CA ALA A 25 -9.92 5.54 0.67
C ALA A 25 -9.38 5.40 -0.76
N ALA A 26 -8.09 5.68 -0.98
CA ALA A 26 -7.45 5.52 -2.28
C ALA A 26 -7.54 4.06 -2.79
N ILE A 27 -7.20 3.08 -1.95
CA ILE A 27 -7.28 1.65 -2.29
C ILE A 27 -8.73 1.25 -2.62
N ARG A 28 -9.70 1.68 -1.82
CA ARG A 28 -11.13 1.40 -2.02
C ARG A 28 -11.64 1.94 -3.36
N ASN A 29 -11.14 3.09 -3.78
CA ASN A 29 -11.51 3.75 -5.04
C ASN A 29 -10.58 3.39 -6.23
N GLY A 30 -9.63 2.45 -6.06
CA GLY A 30 -8.70 2.06 -7.12
C GLY A 30 -7.70 3.15 -7.53
N VAL A 31 -7.38 4.07 -6.62
CA VAL A 31 -6.35 5.09 -6.80
C VAL A 31 -5.02 4.57 -6.25
N GLY A 32 -4.04 4.45 -7.14
CA GLY A 32 -2.71 3.91 -6.83
C GLY A 32 -1.84 4.95 -6.14
N LEU A 33 -1.72 4.83 -4.81
CA LEU A 33 -0.71 5.57 -4.02
C LEU A 33 0.41 4.60 -3.62
N PRO A 34 1.66 5.06 -3.45
CA PRO A 34 2.73 4.20 -2.94
C PRO A 34 2.42 3.75 -1.51
N TYR A 35 2.56 2.45 -1.20
CA TYR A 35 2.45 1.96 0.17
C TYR A 35 3.17 0.63 0.38
N GLY A 36 3.40 0.28 1.65
CA GLY A 36 4.00 -0.99 2.07
C GLY A 36 3.38 -1.52 3.35
N CYS A 37 3.80 -0.99 4.50
CA CYS A 37 3.44 -1.51 5.82
C CYS A 37 2.01 -1.18 6.30
N LYS A 38 1.39 -0.10 5.79
CA LYS A 38 0.06 0.41 6.20
C LYS A 38 -0.09 0.74 7.70
N ASN A 39 1.02 0.93 8.43
CA ASN A 39 1.01 1.17 9.89
C ASN A 39 2.01 2.26 10.34
N GLY A 40 2.43 3.14 9.42
CA GLY A 40 3.31 4.25 9.75
C GLY A 40 4.77 3.88 10.03
N ALA A 41 5.24 2.68 9.66
CA ALA A 41 6.61 2.23 9.95
C ALA A 41 7.63 2.38 8.80
N CYS A 42 7.19 2.26 7.53
CA CYS A 42 8.11 2.14 6.39
C CYS A 42 8.30 3.43 5.57
N GLY A 43 7.47 4.46 5.76
CA GLY A 43 7.57 5.73 5.02
C GLY A 43 7.17 5.69 3.54
N THR A 44 6.83 4.52 2.96
CA THR A 44 6.54 4.40 1.52
C THR A 44 5.36 5.26 1.08
N CYS A 45 4.33 5.42 1.92
CA CYS A 45 3.16 6.25 1.61
C CYS A 45 3.33 7.72 1.96
N LYS A 46 4.57 8.19 2.13
CA LYS A 46 4.84 9.60 2.37
C LYS A 46 4.58 10.38 1.08
N GLY A 47 3.77 11.42 1.20
CA GLY A 47 3.59 12.45 0.18
C GLY A 47 3.41 13.79 0.86
N LYS A 48 2.78 14.75 0.19
CA LYS A 48 2.57 16.10 0.71
C LYS A 48 1.11 16.50 0.66
N ILE A 49 0.66 17.25 1.66
CA ILE A 49 -0.64 17.93 1.64
C ILE A 49 -0.41 19.31 1.03
N ALA A 50 -0.95 19.55 -0.15
CA ALA A 50 -0.89 20.84 -0.84
C ALA A 50 -2.02 21.78 -0.38
N ALA A 51 -3.19 21.23 -0.03
CA ALA A 51 -4.30 21.97 0.54
C ALA A 51 -5.18 21.08 1.44
N GLY A 52 -5.85 21.71 2.40
CA GLY A 52 -6.70 21.06 3.39
C GLY A 52 -5.94 20.62 4.65
N SER A 53 -6.62 19.91 5.54
CA SER A 53 -6.06 19.49 6.83
C SER A 53 -6.33 18.02 7.15
N VAL A 54 -5.38 17.41 7.84
CA VAL A 54 -5.43 16.01 8.29
C VAL A 54 -4.98 15.92 9.74
N THR A 55 -5.36 14.83 10.40
CA THR A 55 -4.70 14.36 11.63
C THR A 55 -4.00 13.04 11.36
N HIS A 56 -2.73 12.96 11.76
CA HIS A 56 -1.97 11.72 11.70
C HIS A 56 -2.22 10.86 12.93
N GLY A 57 -2.57 9.59 12.70
CA GLY A 57 -2.54 8.56 13.72
C GLY A 57 -1.12 8.19 14.14
N LYS A 58 -0.99 7.18 15.02
CA LYS A 58 0.31 6.69 15.49
C LYS A 58 1.21 6.26 14.31
N HIS A 59 2.43 6.76 14.31
CA HIS A 59 3.46 6.44 13.31
C HIS A 59 4.86 6.49 13.93
N GLN A 60 5.86 5.98 13.23
CA GLN A 60 7.24 6.05 13.68
C GLN A 60 7.88 7.38 13.25
N GLU A 61 8.62 8.02 14.15
CA GLU A 61 9.30 9.30 13.88
C GLU A 61 10.30 9.20 12.72
N LYS A 62 10.92 8.03 12.53
CA LYS A 62 11.79 7.76 11.37
C LYS A 62 11.04 7.76 10.03
N ALA A 63 9.73 7.54 10.06
CA ALA A 63 8.88 7.47 8.88
C ALA A 63 8.25 8.83 8.56
N LEU A 64 7.96 9.65 9.58
CA LEU A 64 7.55 11.04 9.45
C LEU A 64 7.99 11.77 10.73
N SER A 65 8.89 12.72 10.58
CA SER A 65 9.32 13.56 11.71
C SER A 65 8.39 14.77 11.86
N ALA A 66 8.36 15.38 13.05
CA ALA A 66 7.56 16.57 13.29
C ALA A 66 7.91 17.73 12.33
N ALA A 67 9.20 17.91 12.01
CA ALA A 67 9.65 18.93 11.06
C ALA A 67 9.16 18.66 9.63
N GLU A 68 9.09 17.39 9.21
CA GLU A 68 8.52 17.02 7.91
C GLU A 68 7.01 17.26 7.88
N GLU A 69 6.31 16.94 8.97
CA GLU A 69 4.86 17.17 9.13
C GLU A 69 4.53 18.66 9.07
N GLU A 70 5.27 19.50 9.80
CA GLU A 70 5.18 20.97 9.72
C GLU A 70 5.49 21.51 8.32
N GLY A 71 6.40 20.85 7.59
CA GLY A 71 6.69 21.12 6.19
C GLY A 71 5.62 20.64 5.19
N GLY A 72 4.50 20.10 5.68
CA GLY A 72 3.38 19.61 4.87
C GLY A 72 3.53 18.17 4.39
N SER A 73 4.55 17.43 4.81
CA SER A 73 4.68 16.00 4.51
C SER A 73 3.66 15.20 5.30
N SER A 74 3.20 14.09 4.73
CA SER A 74 2.14 13.29 5.33
C SER A 74 2.26 11.82 4.97
N LEU A 75 2.02 10.94 5.95
CA LEU A 75 1.84 9.50 5.72
C LEU A 75 0.38 9.21 5.43
N PHE A 76 0.02 8.97 4.17
CA PHE A 76 -1.38 8.74 3.79
C PHE A 76 -2.03 7.52 4.48
N CYS A 77 -1.22 6.54 4.94
CA CYS A 77 -1.72 5.41 5.73
C CYS A 77 -2.13 5.76 7.16
N CYS A 78 -1.73 6.91 7.66
CA CYS A 78 -2.03 7.40 9.00
C CYS A 78 -2.82 8.71 8.98
N ALA A 79 -2.97 9.37 7.83
CA ALA A 79 -3.63 10.65 7.70
C ALA A 79 -5.15 10.48 7.54
N THR A 80 -5.93 11.10 8.44
CA THR A 80 -7.39 11.19 8.39
C THR A 80 -7.79 12.63 8.05
N PRO A 81 -8.57 12.89 6.99
CA PRO A 81 -8.96 14.24 6.58
C PRO A 81 -10.01 14.88 7.50
N HIS A 82 -9.96 16.21 7.59
CA HIS A 82 -10.99 17.05 8.22
C HIS A 82 -11.65 18.03 7.24
N SER A 83 -11.15 18.07 6.00
CA SER A 83 -11.65 18.88 4.90
C SER A 83 -11.38 18.16 3.58
N ASP A 84 -11.89 18.71 2.49
CA ASP A 84 -11.39 18.34 1.16
C ASP A 84 -9.87 18.57 1.09
N LEU A 85 -9.18 17.66 0.40
CA LEU A 85 -7.72 17.63 0.34
C LEU A 85 -7.22 17.75 -1.10
N VAL A 86 -6.09 18.43 -1.25
CA VAL A 86 -5.23 18.30 -2.41
C VAL A 86 -3.92 17.70 -1.94
N ILE A 87 -3.53 16.56 -2.50
CA ILE A 87 -2.30 15.86 -2.15
C ILE A 87 -1.35 15.84 -3.34
N GLU A 88 -0.06 16.07 -3.09
CA GLU A 88 1.00 15.78 -4.05
C GLU A 88 1.56 14.40 -3.71
N ALA A 89 1.35 13.46 -4.62
CA ALA A 89 1.86 12.12 -4.49
C ALA A 89 2.35 11.67 -5.85
N ARG A 90 3.44 10.90 -5.86
CA ARG A 90 3.75 10.11 -7.05
C ARG A 90 2.65 9.07 -7.18
N GLU A 91 1.66 9.35 -8.00
CA GLU A 91 0.67 8.36 -8.35
C GLU A 91 1.36 7.21 -9.04
N VAL A 92 1.06 6.02 -8.54
CA VAL A 92 1.35 4.82 -9.27
C VAL A 92 0.20 4.68 -10.24
N LEU A 93 0.40 5.29 -11.42
CA LEU A 93 -0.58 5.26 -12.49
C LEU A 93 -0.88 3.80 -12.81
N GLY A 94 -2.15 3.44 -12.71
CA GLY A 94 -2.68 2.23 -13.34
C GLY A 94 -2.57 2.36 -14.86
N ALA A 95 -1.38 2.06 -15.40
CA ALA A 95 -1.11 1.69 -16.78
C ALA A 95 0.13 0.80 -16.75
N GLY A 96 -0.10 -0.52 -16.74
CA GLY A 96 0.96 -1.55 -16.58
C GLY A 96 1.04 -2.16 -15.18
N GLU A 97 0.35 -1.60 -14.17
CA GLU A 97 0.24 -2.22 -12.85
C GLU A 97 -0.88 -3.25 -12.79
N PHE A 98 -0.57 -4.39 -12.18
CA PHE A 98 -1.45 -5.54 -12.11
C PHE A 98 -2.38 -5.45 -10.88
N PRO A 99 -3.67 -5.80 -11.03
CA PRO A 99 -4.63 -5.70 -9.94
C PRO A 99 -4.24 -6.62 -8.78
N ILE A 100 -4.44 -6.14 -7.55
CA ILE A 100 -4.25 -6.96 -6.35
C ILE A 100 -5.35 -8.02 -6.30
N LYS A 101 -4.95 -9.28 -6.43
CA LYS A 101 -5.86 -10.42 -6.37
C LYS A 101 -5.63 -11.24 -5.11
N LYS A 102 -6.72 -11.68 -4.49
CA LYS A 102 -6.68 -12.78 -3.51
C LYS A 102 -6.73 -14.09 -4.27
N LEU A 103 -5.61 -14.80 -4.30
CA LEU A 103 -5.51 -16.08 -5.00
C LEU A 103 -5.47 -17.22 -3.99
N PRO A 104 -6.37 -18.22 -4.09
CA PRO A 104 -6.20 -19.45 -3.34
C PRO A 104 -4.98 -20.19 -3.92
N SER A 105 -3.99 -20.46 -3.08
CA SER A 105 -2.74 -21.08 -3.48
C SER A 105 -2.48 -22.33 -2.67
N ARG A 106 -1.83 -23.33 -3.29
CA ARG A 106 -1.34 -24.53 -2.60
C ARG A 106 0.17 -24.48 -2.51
N VAL A 107 0.73 -24.97 -1.41
CA VAL A 107 2.18 -25.18 -1.33
C VAL A 107 2.52 -26.35 -2.24
N ALA A 108 3.28 -26.08 -3.31
CA ALA A 108 3.71 -27.08 -4.27
C ALA A 108 5.01 -27.76 -3.81
N LYS A 109 5.93 -26.97 -3.26
CA LYS A 109 7.24 -27.42 -2.77
C LYS A 109 7.67 -26.59 -1.57
N VAL A 110 8.31 -27.24 -0.62
CA VAL A 110 9.04 -26.60 0.49
C VAL A 110 10.45 -27.18 0.49
N GLU A 111 11.46 -26.34 0.33
CA GLU A 111 12.85 -26.76 0.27
C GLU A 111 13.67 -25.94 1.27
N ARG A 112 14.22 -26.63 2.26
CA ARG A 112 15.12 -26.01 3.23
C ARG A 112 16.52 -25.95 2.63
N VAL A 113 16.98 -24.75 2.30
CA VAL A 113 18.27 -24.53 1.62
C VAL A 113 19.40 -24.26 2.61
N THR A 114 19.06 -23.74 3.79
CA THR A 114 19.97 -23.57 4.95
C THR A 114 19.19 -23.80 6.25
N ASP A 115 19.86 -23.71 7.39
CA ASP A 115 19.21 -23.87 8.69
C ASP A 115 18.16 -22.79 9.00
N ASP A 116 18.23 -21.64 8.34
CA ASP A 116 17.37 -20.47 8.56
C ASP A 116 16.64 -19.96 7.31
N VAL A 117 16.88 -20.55 6.13
CA VAL A 117 16.22 -20.17 4.86
C VAL A 117 15.48 -21.35 4.24
N THR A 118 14.23 -21.10 3.86
CA THR A 118 13.37 -22.06 3.16
C THR A 118 12.78 -21.41 1.92
N VAL A 119 12.90 -22.11 0.79
CA VAL A 119 12.25 -21.74 -0.47
C VAL A 119 10.89 -22.44 -0.52
N VAL A 120 9.83 -21.64 -0.64
CA VAL A 120 8.45 -22.14 -0.77
C VAL A 120 7.94 -21.83 -2.16
N SER A 121 7.62 -22.87 -2.94
CA SER A 121 6.98 -22.74 -4.25
C SER A 121 5.47 -22.88 -4.10
N LEU A 122 4.72 -21.94 -4.67
CA LEU A 122 3.26 -21.94 -4.63
C LEU A 122 2.68 -22.35 -5.99
N GLN A 123 1.68 -23.22 -5.96
CA GLN A 123 0.80 -23.48 -7.08
C GLN A 123 -0.39 -22.53 -7.03
N LEU A 124 -0.52 -21.70 -8.07
CA LEU A 124 -1.68 -20.84 -8.29
C LEU A 124 -2.78 -21.58 -9.08
N PRO A 125 -4.02 -21.07 -9.09
CA PRO A 125 -5.09 -21.63 -9.92
C PRO A 125 -4.71 -21.65 -11.39
N ALA A 126 -5.09 -22.71 -12.13
CA ALA A 126 -4.65 -22.92 -13.51
C ALA A 126 -5.08 -21.81 -14.50
N ASN A 127 -6.18 -21.11 -14.19
CA ASN A 127 -6.71 -20.00 -14.97
C ASN A 127 -6.19 -18.62 -14.51
N GLU A 128 -5.29 -18.58 -13.54
CA GLU A 128 -4.75 -17.34 -13.00
C GLU A 128 -3.26 -17.21 -13.29
N ARG A 129 -2.90 -16.10 -13.93
CA ARG A 129 -1.51 -15.66 -14.04
C ARG A 129 -1.32 -14.49 -13.08
N LEU A 130 -0.51 -14.70 -12.04
CA LEU A 130 -0.09 -13.61 -11.18
C LEU A 130 0.91 -12.76 -11.95
N GLN A 131 0.48 -11.58 -12.34
CA GLN A 131 1.34 -10.59 -12.95
C GLN A 131 1.86 -9.65 -11.85
N TYR A 132 3.14 -9.31 -11.91
CA TYR A 132 3.82 -8.45 -10.93
C TYR A 132 5.08 -7.83 -11.54
N PHE A 133 5.60 -6.78 -10.89
CA PHE A 133 6.91 -6.23 -11.21
C PHE A 133 8.00 -6.80 -10.30
N ALA A 134 9.22 -6.93 -10.81
CA ALA A 134 10.36 -7.37 -10.01
C ALA A 134 10.54 -6.46 -8.79
N GLY A 135 10.71 -7.05 -7.61
CA GLY A 135 10.79 -6.34 -6.32
C GLY A 135 9.46 -6.23 -5.57
N GLN A 136 8.32 -6.58 -6.17
CA GLN A 136 7.05 -6.66 -5.46
C GLN A 136 6.97 -7.89 -4.53
N TYR A 137 5.93 -7.92 -3.69
CA TYR A 137 5.68 -8.96 -2.70
C TYR A 137 4.22 -9.42 -2.70
N ILE A 138 3.96 -10.60 -2.12
CA ILE A 138 2.63 -11.10 -1.79
C ILE A 138 2.42 -11.10 -0.27
N GLU A 139 1.15 -11.01 0.15
CA GLU A 139 0.75 -11.22 1.55
C GLU A 139 0.11 -12.62 1.71
N PHE A 140 0.67 -13.46 2.59
CA PHE A 140 -0.04 -14.67 3.04
C PHE A 140 -1.09 -14.30 4.08
N LEU A 141 -2.30 -14.82 3.88
CA LEU A 141 -3.39 -14.78 4.85
C LEU A 141 -3.41 -16.11 5.61
N LEU A 142 -2.98 -16.10 6.87
CA LEU A 142 -2.94 -17.29 7.71
C LEU A 142 -4.32 -17.54 8.36
N LYS A 143 -4.58 -18.80 8.75
CA LYS A 143 -5.86 -19.21 9.35
C LYS A 143 -6.21 -18.46 10.63
N ASP A 144 -5.19 -17.98 11.35
CA ASP A 144 -5.33 -17.19 12.58
C ASP A 144 -5.55 -15.69 12.31
N GLY A 145 -5.78 -15.31 11.04
CA GLY A 145 -6.01 -13.92 10.62
C GLY A 145 -4.73 -13.09 10.47
N LYS A 146 -3.56 -13.63 10.83
CA LYS A 146 -2.29 -12.92 10.65
C LYS A 146 -1.93 -12.80 9.17
N ARG A 147 -1.19 -11.73 8.87
CA ARG A 147 -0.63 -11.46 7.55
C ARG A 147 0.89 -11.44 7.58
N ARG A 148 1.52 -11.98 6.55
CA ARG A 148 2.98 -11.95 6.39
C ARG A 148 3.33 -11.67 4.93
N SER A 149 4.22 -10.70 4.73
CA SER A 149 4.67 -10.28 3.40
C SER A 149 5.95 -11.02 3.02
N TYR A 150 5.99 -11.57 1.81
CA TYR A 150 7.19 -12.17 1.23
C TYR A 150 7.34 -11.74 -0.22
N SER A 151 8.56 -11.31 -0.59
CA SER A 151 8.88 -10.94 -1.97
C SER A 151 8.90 -12.16 -2.88
N MET A 152 8.53 -11.98 -4.14
CA MET A 152 8.64 -13.05 -5.14
C MET A 152 10.11 -13.31 -5.45
N ALA A 153 10.51 -14.58 -5.42
CA ALA A 153 11.88 -15.01 -5.68
C ALA A 153 12.09 -15.48 -7.14
N ASN A 154 11.07 -15.40 -7.99
CA ASN A 154 11.13 -15.75 -9.41
C ASN A 154 10.90 -14.52 -10.31
N ALA A 155 11.38 -14.58 -11.54
CA ALA A 155 11.21 -13.52 -12.53
C ALA A 155 9.72 -13.34 -12.90
N PRO A 156 9.25 -12.10 -13.11
CA PRO A 156 7.95 -11.85 -13.74
C PRO A 156 7.84 -12.52 -15.12
N HIS A 157 6.65 -13.00 -15.46
CA HIS A 157 6.33 -13.66 -16.73
C HIS A 157 5.01 -13.15 -17.31
#